data_AF-A0A6A5GVK5-F1
#
_entry.id   AF-A0A6A5GVK5-F1
#
_cell.length_a   1.000
_cell.length_b   1.000
_cell.length_c   1.000
_cell.angle_alpha   90.00
_cell.angle_beta   90.00
_cell.angle_gamma   90.00
#
_symmetry.space_group_name_H-M   'P 1'
#
loop_
_entity.id
_entity.type
_entity.pdbx_description
1 polymer ?
#
loop_
_entity_poly.entity_id
_entity_poly.type
_entity_poly.pdbx_seq_one_letter_code
_entity_poly.pdbx_strand_id
1 'polypeptide(L)'
;MLSREQLTDLNENFPTVSESGSGFLPRSDVQTALKILGIDVPGYKMRELMDQHFGNEAQIDVDKFAKLFDTLDAQRNEEANRWKQQTKQVSGAYQTHSSKQENVQHTIRVEEEVAFSNWINSNLSDDSDLKRLLPVQQGELYTKIQDGLVICKLINLAVPGTIDERAINKKNLNTYTKLENLTLALMSSQAIGCNIINIDNIDLSKGTAHLVLGLLWQIIRIGLFNQIDLQHCPGLFRLLRDGETLDDLRRLSPEEILMRWVNYHLERAGTPRRLHNFTSDIVDSEIYTYLLHQIAPNGSGVTLSPLGVQGNIPRAGAMLDEAEKLDCREFVTANDVAAGNYKLNLAFVANLFNKHPMLPDPGADEVVEDVVEETREEKTYRNWMNSMGVDPYVNWLYGDLQNGVVIFQLYDIIRPGMVTWKRVVRQFHKLRGMMDQIQNCNYAVELGKQLRFSLVGIQGKDIYDGNQTLTLALVWQLMRAYTLSVLAQCTQSGDSLPADKDIVAWVNEKLTKSGKTTSIRSFQDPTISTGKVVLDLIDSIKPNVIDFGLVKGGQTNEEKMSNAKYAITCGRKIGAKIYALPEDIVEVKPKMVLTVFACLMARDYLPDMKEASAPIAPMINGH
;
A
#
# COMPACT_ATOMS: atom_id res chain seq x y z
N MET A 1 11.09 -26.47 24.05
CA MET A 1 12.52 -26.12 24.02
C MET A 1 12.66 -25.00 23.03
N LEU A 2 13.42 -23.96 23.38
CA LEU A 2 13.63 -22.82 22.48
C LEU A 2 14.34 -23.26 21.20
N SER A 3 13.89 -22.73 20.07
CA SER A 3 14.54 -22.95 18.79
C SER A 3 15.93 -22.30 18.79
N ARG A 4 16.80 -22.74 17.87
CA ARG A 4 18.13 -22.14 17.71
C ARG A 4 18.04 -20.63 17.41
N GLU A 5 17.03 -20.20 16.66
CA GLU A 5 16.75 -18.78 16.38
C GLU A 5 16.39 -18.02 17.66
N GLN A 6 15.52 -18.59 18.50
CA GLN A 6 15.13 -17.97 19.78
C GLN A 6 16.30 -17.88 20.76
N LEU A 7 17.20 -18.87 20.76
CA LEU A 7 18.41 -18.83 21.58
C LEU A 7 19.40 -17.77 21.09
N THR A 8 19.53 -17.57 19.78
CA THR A 8 20.34 -16.48 19.21
C THR A 8 19.76 -15.11 19.57
N ASP A 9 18.44 -14.92 19.44
CA ASP A 9 17.76 -13.67 19.82
C ASP A 9 17.96 -13.33 21.32
N LEU A 10 17.94 -14.34 22.21
CA LEU A 10 18.25 -14.14 23.62
C LEU A 10 19.72 -13.83 23.88
N ASN A 11 20.65 -14.51 23.20
CA ASN A 11 22.08 -14.28 23.38
C ASN A 11 22.49 -12.84 23.01
N GLU A 12 21.96 -12.31 21.91
CA GLU A 12 22.26 -10.96 21.43
C GLU A 12 21.83 -9.87 22.44
N ASN A 13 20.80 -10.13 23.25
CA ASN A 13 20.23 -9.18 24.19
C ASN A 13 20.62 -9.45 25.65
N PHE A 14 21.02 -10.68 25.97
CA PHE A 14 21.36 -11.13 27.32
C PHE A 14 22.70 -11.90 27.29
N PRO A 15 23.81 -11.25 27.67
CA PRO A 15 25.14 -11.88 27.68
C PRO A 15 25.25 -13.12 28.57
N THR A 16 24.29 -13.30 29.48
CA THR A 16 24.18 -14.44 30.41
C THR A 16 23.53 -15.67 29.78
N VAL A 17 23.07 -15.60 28.53
CA VAL A 17 22.47 -16.71 27.76
C VAL A 17 23.40 -17.11 26.63
N SER A 18 23.83 -18.38 26.56
CA SER A 18 24.66 -18.88 25.47
C SER A 18 23.81 -19.35 24.27
N GLU A 19 24.40 -19.30 23.07
CA GLU A 19 23.81 -19.89 21.86
C GLU A 19 23.56 -21.40 21.96
N SER A 20 24.22 -22.09 22.90
CA SER A 20 24.01 -23.51 23.19
C SER A 20 22.82 -23.78 24.11
N GLY A 21 22.09 -22.74 24.55
CA GLY A 21 20.93 -22.86 25.43
C GLY A 21 21.25 -22.97 26.92
N SER A 22 22.50 -22.71 27.33
CA SER A 22 22.90 -22.71 28.74
C SER A 22 23.03 -21.28 29.27
N GLY A 23 22.67 -21.04 30.52
CA GLY A 23 22.76 -19.72 31.14
C GLY A 23 21.53 -19.38 31.98
N PHE A 24 21.42 -18.11 32.36
CA PHE A 24 20.31 -17.61 33.17
C PHE A 24 19.85 -16.21 32.73
N LEU A 25 18.60 -15.88 33.03
CA LEU A 25 18.02 -14.55 32.88
C LEU A 25 17.76 -13.95 34.26
N PRO A 26 18.17 -12.70 34.54
CA PRO A 26 17.71 -11.98 35.73
C PRO A 26 16.18 -11.91 35.78
N ARG A 27 15.61 -11.95 36.98
CA ARG A 27 14.15 -11.89 37.18
C ARG A 27 13.52 -10.65 36.53
N SER A 28 14.23 -9.51 36.54
CA SER A 28 13.80 -8.26 35.91
C SER A 28 13.67 -8.35 34.39
N ASP A 29 14.39 -9.29 33.78
CA ASP A 29 14.63 -9.31 32.34
C ASP A 29 13.73 -10.32 31.63
N VAL A 30 13.04 -11.19 32.38
CA VAL A 30 12.16 -12.23 31.82
C VAL A 30 11.05 -11.64 30.96
N GLN A 31 10.46 -10.51 31.36
CA GLN A 31 9.41 -9.87 30.57
C GLN A 31 9.94 -9.35 29.24
N THR A 32 11.13 -8.74 29.27
CA THR A 32 11.84 -8.29 28.06
C THR A 32 12.21 -9.48 27.19
N ALA A 33 12.69 -10.58 27.77
CA ALA A 33 13.02 -11.81 27.06
C ALA A 33 11.81 -12.44 26.38
N LEU A 34 10.66 -12.53 27.05
CA LEU A 34 9.40 -12.98 26.43
C LEU A 34 9.01 -12.09 25.25
N LYS A 35 9.15 -10.77 25.43
CA LYS A 35 8.82 -9.78 24.40
C LYS A 35 9.73 -9.87 23.17
N ILE A 36 11.03 -10.09 23.38
CA ILE A 36 12.00 -10.35 22.30
C ILE A 36 11.59 -11.60 21.50
N LEU A 37 11.13 -12.64 22.18
CA LEU A 37 10.63 -13.86 21.55
C LEU A 37 9.18 -13.77 21.04
N GLY A 38 8.60 -12.57 21.00
CA GLY A 38 7.29 -12.31 20.40
C GLY A 38 6.08 -12.59 21.29
N ILE A 39 6.26 -12.70 22.62
CA ILE A 39 5.18 -12.82 23.60
C ILE A 39 5.14 -11.56 24.48
N ASP A 40 4.14 -10.71 24.29
CA ASP A 40 3.96 -9.51 25.10
C ASP A 40 2.96 -9.78 26.25
N VAL A 41 3.48 -9.85 27.47
CA VAL A 41 2.68 -10.08 28.68
C VAL A 41 2.44 -8.74 29.39
N PRO A 42 1.18 -8.34 29.64
CA PRO A 42 0.90 -7.13 30.41
C PRO A 42 1.52 -7.19 31.80
N GLY A 43 2.13 -6.08 32.26
CA GLY A 43 2.90 -6.05 33.51
C GLY A 43 2.14 -6.50 34.76
N TYR A 44 0.81 -6.30 34.80
CA TYR A 44 -0.02 -6.80 35.91
C TYR A 44 -0.13 -8.34 35.94
N LYS A 45 -0.17 -9.00 34.77
CA LYS A 45 -0.14 -10.48 34.67
C LYS A 45 1.25 -11.06 34.88
N MET A 46 2.27 -10.27 34.56
CA MET A 46 3.66 -10.71 34.68
C MET A 46 4.01 -11.06 36.13
N ARG A 47 3.50 -10.30 37.10
CA ARG A 47 3.75 -10.58 38.53
C ARG A 47 3.22 -11.96 38.94
N GLU A 48 1.99 -12.27 38.56
CA GLU A 48 1.37 -13.57 38.84
C GLU A 48 2.10 -14.73 38.16
N LEU A 49 2.46 -14.58 36.87
CA LEU A 49 3.21 -15.58 36.12
C LEU A 49 4.60 -15.83 36.73
N MET A 50 5.29 -14.77 37.14
CA MET A 50 6.63 -14.86 37.73
C MET A 50 6.59 -15.52 39.11
N ASP A 51 5.56 -15.24 39.92
CA ASP A 51 5.38 -15.86 41.22
C ASP A 51 4.96 -17.35 41.07
N GLN A 52 4.12 -17.66 40.09
CA GLN A 52 3.64 -19.01 39.82
C GLN A 52 4.74 -19.95 39.27
N HIS A 53 5.59 -19.46 38.36
CA HIS A 53 6.57 -20.30 37.68
C HIS A 53 7.97 -20.26 38.28
N PHE A 54 8.34 -19.17 38.97
CA PHE A 54 9.72 -18.97 39.46
C PHE A 54 9.80 -18.58 40.95
N GLY A 55 8.66 -18.39 41.64
CA GLY A 55 8.66 -17.98 43.05
C GLY A 55 9.48 -16.72 43.29
N ASN A 56 10.42 -16.75 44.24
CA ASN A 56 11.32 -15.63 44.56
C ASN A 56 12.73 -15.78 43.95
N GLU A 57 12.91 -16.62 42.92
CA GLU A 57 14.22 -16.77 42.27
C GLU A 57 14.65 -15.47 41.59
N ALA A 58 15.88 -15.03 41.88
CA ALA A 58 16.48 -13.81 41.32
C ALA A 58 17.11 -14.05 39.94
N GLN A 59 17.51 -15.29 39.65
CA GLN A 59 18.09 -15.73 38.39
C GLN A 59 17.33 -16.97 37.92
N ILE A 60 16.89 -16.97 36.68
CA ILE A 60 16.02 -17.97 36.10
C ILE A 60 16.79 -18.69 35.00
N ASP A 61 17.05 -19.98 35.19
CA ASP A 61 17.73 -20.80 34.19
C ASP A 61 17.00 -20.75 32.84
N VAL A 62 17.75 -20.71 31.75
CA VAL A 62 17.22 -20.68 30.39
C VAL A 62 16.27 -21.86 30.12
N ASP A 63 16.52 -23.03 30.71
CA ASP A 63 15.64 -24.19 30.63
C ASP A 63 14.28 -23.97 31.33
N LYS A 64 14.26 -23.27 32.47
CA LYS A 64 13.01 -22.93 33.17
C LYS A 64 12.25 -21.85 32.40
N PHE A 65 12.96 -20.86 31.88
CA PHE A 65 12.40 -19.85 31.00
C PHE A 65 11.80 -20.48 29.72
N ALA A 66 12.51 -21.42 29.08
CA ALA A 66 12.04 -22.15 27.91
C ALA A 66 10.72 -22.88 28.18
N LYS A 67 10.55 -23.48 29.37
CA LYS A 67 9.29 -24.12 29.76
C LYS A 67 8.14 -23.14 29.92
N LEU A 68 8.40 -21.96 30.51
CA LEU A 68 7.40 -20.89 30.57
C LEU A 68 7.03 -20.42 29.16
N PHE A 69 8.03 -20.18 28.31
CA PHE A 69 7.83 -19.79 26.92
C PHE A 69 7.00 -20.83 26.17
N ASP A 70 7.36 -22.11 26.23
CA ASP A 70 6.62 -23.21 25.60
C ASP A 70 5.16 -23.25 26.08
N THR A 71 4.92 -22.98 27.38
CA THR A 71 3.57 -22.95 27.95
C THR A 71 2.75 -21.77 27.41
N LEU A 72 3.33 -20.58 27.39
CA LEU A 72 2.67 -19.38 26.88
C LEU A 72 2.46 -19.45 25.35
N ASP A 73 3.43 -20.01 24.63
CA ASP A 73 3.33 -20.24 23.20
C ASP A 73 2.29 -21.33 22.87
N ALA A 74 2.23 -22.41 23.66
CA ALA A 74 1.19 -23.43 23.54
C ALA A 74 -0.20 -22.85 23.83
N GLN A 75 -0.37 -22.00 24.85
CA GLN A 75 -1.65 -21.32 25.13
C GLN A 75 -2.05 -20.40 23.98
N ARG A 76 -1.10 -19.61 23.46
CA ARG A 76 -1.28 -18.77 22.27
C ARG A 76 -1.69 -19.60 21.04
N ASN A 77 -1.04 -20.75 20.84
CA ASN A 77 -1.31 -21.65 19.73
C ASN A 77 -2.60 -22.47 19.94
N GLU A 78 -3.02 -22.77 21.16
CA GLU A 78 -4.29 -23.41 21.49
C GLU A 78 -5.47 -22.46 21.34
N GLU A 79 -5.29 -21.18 21.63
CA GLU A 79 -6.22 -20.15 21.18
C GLU A 79 -6.25 -20.15 19.65
N ALA A 80 -5.12 -19.98 18.95
CA ALA A 80 -5.11 -20.04 17.48
C ALA A 80 -5.69 -21.35 16.88
N ASN A 81 -5.52 -22.51 17.54
CA ASN A 81 -6.02 -23.82 17.08
C ASN A 81 -7.50 -24.06 17.45
N ARG A 82 -8.01 -23.54 18.57
CA ARG A 82 -9.47 -23.49 18.83
C ARG A 82 -10.16 -22.65 17.76
N TRP A 83 -9.49 -21.60 17.27
CA TRP A 83 -9.95 -20.80 16.13
C TRP A 83 -9.86 -21.58 14.80
N LYS A 84 -8.86 -22.46 14.62
CA LYS A 84 -8.78 -23.41 13.47
C LYS A 84 -9.89 -24.47 13.45
N GLN A 85 -10.39 -24.90 14.62
CA GLN A 85 -11.50 -25.86 14.69
C GLN A 85 -12.87 -25.21 14.42
N GLN A 86 -13.05 -23.92 14.73
CA GLN A 86 -14.23 -23.15 14.35
C GLN A 86 -14.26 -22.79 12.85
N THR A 87 -13.11 -22.69 12.19
CA THR A 87 -12.99 -22.34 10.75
C THR A 87 -13.28 -23.48 9.77
N LYS A 88 -13.32 -24.74 10.23
CA LYS A 88 -13.65 -25.89 9.35
C LYS A 88 -15.13 -25.97 8.93
N GLN A 89 -16.01 -25.12 9.47
CA GLN A 89 -17.45 -25.20 9.21
C GLN A 89 -18.15 -23.90 8.80
N VAL A 90 -17.43 -22.81 8.52
CA VAL A 90 -18.10 -21.53 8.20
C VAL A 90 -17.71 -21.05 6.81
N SER A 91 -18.58 -21.30 5.84
CA SER A 91 -18.81 -20.34 4.76
C SER A 91 -19.42 -19.08 5.40
N GLY A 92 -18.79 -17.93 5.25
CA GLY A 92 -19.27 -16.67 5.84
C GLY A 92 -18.20 -15.83 6.51
N ALA A 93 -18.61 -14.62 6.88
CA ALA A 93 -17.75 -13.63 7.49
C ALA A 93 -17.74 -13.76 9.02
N TYR A 94 -16.57 -13.59 9.64
CA TYR A 94 -16.43 -13.57 11.11
C TYR A 94 -15.93 -12.22 11.60
N GLN A 95 -16.32 -11.83 12.81
CA GLN A 95 -15.96 -10.55 13.40
C GLN A 95 -14.75 -10.69 14.33
N THR A 96 -13.78 -9.78 14.21
CA THR A 96 -12.66 -9.65 15.14
C THR A 96 -12.70 -8.30 15.83
N HIS A 97 -12.47 -8.27 17.13
CA HIS A 97 -12.34 -7.03 17.90
C HIS A 97 -10.97 -6.39 17.67
N SER A 98 -10.93 -5.07 17.47
CA SER A 98 -9.69 -4.31 17.42
C SER A 98 -8.98 -4.34 18.78
N SER A 99 -7.67 -4.63 18.77
CA SER A 99 -6.83 -4.51 19.97
C SER A 99 -6.46 -3.06 20.29
N LYS A 100 -6.66 -2.12 19.35
CA LYS A 100 -6.25 -0.71 19.47
C LYS A 100 -7.41 0.22 19.82
N GLN A 101 -8.67 -0.17 19.57
CA GLN A 101 -9.86 0.62 19.87
C GLN A 101 -10.97 -0.25 20.47
N GLU A 102 -11.33 -0.01 21.73
CA GLU A 102 -12.50 -0.62 22.37
C GLU A 102 -13.76 -0.20 21.58
N ASN A 103 -14.52 -1.19 21.10
CA ASN A 103 -15.76 -1.07 20.28
C ASN A 103 -15.65 -1.05 18.74
N VAL A 104 -14.48 -1.29 18.14
CA VAL A 104 -14.40 -1.51 16.68
C VAL A 104 -14.37 -3.01 16.35
N GLN A 105 -15.36 -3.45 15.57
CA GLN A 105 -15.45 -4.81 15.02
C GLN A 105 -15.05 -4.81 13.54
N HIS A 106 -14.13 -5.68 13.15
CA HIS A 106 -13.74 -5.89 11.76
C HIS A 106 -14.30 -7.21 11.23
N THR A 107 -14.94 -7.16 10.06
CA THR A 107 -15.49 -8.34 9.39
C THR A 107 -14.44 -8.94 8.46
N ILE A 108 -14.02 -10.18 8.72
CA ILE A 108 -13.10 -10.93 7.87
C ILE A 108 -13.91 -11.93 7.05
N ARG A 109 -13.72 -11.88 5.72
CA ARG A 109 -14.36 -12.79 4.76
C ARG A 109 -13.36 -13.86 4.36
N VAL A 110 -13.69 -15.12 4.62
CA VAL A 110 -12.84 -16.28 4.27
C VAL A 110 -12.63 -16.36 2.77
N GLU A 111 -13.60 -15.88 2.00
CA GLU A 111 -13.58 -15.86 0.54
C GLU A 111 -12.46 -14.97 -0.01
N GLU A 112 -12.18 -13.82 0.65
CA GLU A 112 -11.08 -12.93 0.26
C GLU A 112 -9.71 -13.59 0.49
N GLU A 113 -9.56 -14.33 1.60
CA GLU A 113 -8.32 -15.05 1.90
C GLU A 113 -8.01 -16.10 0.84
N VAL A 114 -9.01 -16.89 0.44
CA VAL A 114 -8.86 -17.91 -0.60
C VAL A 114 -8.52 -17.27 -1.95
N ALA A 115 -9.26 -16.22 -2.32
CA ALA A 115 -9.04 -15.49 -3.56
C ALA A 115 -7.61 -14.91 -3.66
N PHE A 116 -7.13 -14.23 -2.63
CA PHE A 116 -5.80 -13.63 -2.62
C PHE A 116 -4.69 -14.68 -2.54
N SER A 117 -4.91 -15.77 -1.80
CA SER A 117 -3.96 -16.89 -1.75
C SER A 117 -3.79 -17.53 -3.13
N ASN A 118 -4.89 -17.77 -3.85
CA ASN A 118 -4.86 -18.31 -5.21
C ASN A 118 -4.15 -17.35 -6.16
N TRP A 119 -4.46 -16.05 -6.10
CA TRP A 119 -3.78 -15.03 -6.92
C TRP A 119 -2.27 -14.99 -6.68
N ILE A 120 -1.84 -15.03 -5.41
CA ILE A 120 -0.43 -15.11 -5.02
C ILE A 120 0.21 -16.38 -5.61
N ASN A 121 -0.45 -17.53 -5.52
CA ASN A 121 0.06 -18.79 -6.04
C ASN A 121 0.22 -18.77 -7.56
N SER A 122 -0.77 -18.27 -8.29
CA SER A 122 -0.71 -18.21 -9.76
C SER A 122 0.41 -17.31 -10.26
N ASN A 123 0.64 -16.18 -9.60
CA ASN A 123 1.55 -15.15 -10.12
C ASN A 123 2.97 -15.22 -9.55
N LEU A 124 3.17 -15.85 -8.39
CA LEU A 124 4.46 -15.87 -7.70
C LEU A 124 5.04 -17.28 -7.50
N SER A 125 4.37 -18.34 -7.97
CA SER A 125 4.82 -19.74 -7.78
C SER A 125 6.22 -20.03 -8.33
N ASP A 126 6.62 -19.35 -9.41
CA ASP A 126 7.95 -19.51 -10.03
C ASP A 126 9.06 -18.70 -9.32
N ASP A 127 8.72 -17.85 -8.34
CA ASP A 127 9.71 -17.02 -7.64
C ASP A 127 10.62 -17.87 -6.75
N SER A 128 11.92 -17.82 -7.03
CA SER A 128 12.92 -18.65 -6.34
C SER A 128 13.06 -18.36 -4.84
N ASP A 129 12.78 -17.13 -4.39
CA ASP A 129 12.87 -16.74 -2.99
C ASP A 129 11.64 -17.20 -2.19
N LEU A 130 10.51 -17.42 -2.87
CA LEU A 130 9.24 -17.77 -2.26
C LEU A 130 8.93 -19.28 -2.22
N LYS A 131 9.84 -20.14 -2.68
CA LYS A 131 9.67 -21.61 -2.69
C LYS A 131 9.28 -22.22 -1.34
N ARG A 132 9.70 -21.62 -0.22
CA ARG A 132 9.34 -22.09 1.13
C ARG A 132 7.99 -21.56 1.63
N LEU A 133 7.46 -20.53 0.98
CA LEU A 133 6.22 -19.84 1.33
C LEU A 133 5.08 -20.25 0.40
N LEU A 134 5.36 -20.70 -0.82
CA LEU A 134 4.34 -21.08 -1.80
C LEU A 134 4.27 -22.60 -2.00
N PRO A 135 3.07 -23.16 -2.32
CA PRO A 135 1.79 -22.45 -2.42
C PRO A 135 1.21 -22.07 -1.06
N VAL A 136 0.52 -20.94 -0.95
CA VAL A 136 -0.30 -20.56 0.21
C VAL A 136 -1.56 -21.42 0.21
N GLN A 137 -1.75 -22.25 1.23
CA GLN A 137 -2.98 -23.02 1.41
C GLN A 137 -4.00 -22.23 2.24
N GLN A 138 -5.26 -22.67 2.22
CA GLN A 138 -6.33 -22.05 3.02
C GLN A 138 -5.95 -22.05 4.52
N GLY A 139 -6.06 -20.88 5.17
CA GLY A 139 -5.69 -20.69 6.58
C GLY A 139 -4.21 -20.37 6.80
N GLU A 140 -3.35 -20.44 5.79
CA GLU A 140 -1.91 -20.21 5.93
C GLU A 140 -1.48 -18.79 5.54
N LEU A 141 -2.33 -18.03 4.85
CA LEU A 141 -2.00 -16.72 4.28
C LEU A 141 -1.32 -15.82 5.32
N TYR A 142 -1.96 -15.64 6.47
CA TYR A 142 -1.48 -14.72 7.51
C TYR A 142 -0.13 -15.11 8.11
N THR A 143 0.19 -16.40 8.12
CA THR A 143 1.48 -16.90 8.63
C THR A 143 2.59 -16.77 7.59
N LYS A 144 2.28 -17.01 6.32
CA LYS A 144 3.24 -17.02 5.21
C LYS A 144 3.71 -15.64 4.78
N ILE A 145 3.01 -14.59 5.20
CA ILE A 145 3.38 -13.21 4.90
C ILE A 145 4.18 -12.51 6.01
N GLN A 146 4.32 -13.12 7.20
CA GLN A 146 4.87 -12.46 8.41
C GLN A 146 6.35 -12.07 8.28
N ASP A 147 7.06 -12.62 7.29
CA ASP A 147 8.46 -12.26 7.01
C ASP A 147 8.60 -11.15 5.95
N GLY A 148 7.47 -10.66 5.43
CA GLY A 148 7.38 -9.56 4.45
C GLY A 148 7.78 -9.91 3.02
N LEU A 149 8.31 -11.11 2.73
CA LEU A 149 8.80 -11.47 1.40
C LEU A 149 7.67 -11.47 0.36
N VAL A 150 6.56 -12.15 0.67
CA VAL A 150 5.39 -12.23 -0.23
C VAL A 150 4.86 -10.83 -0.54
N ILE A 151 4.77 -9.95 0.47
CA ILE A 151 4.24 -8.59 0.29
C ILE A 151 5.20 -7.76 -0.59
N CYS A 152 6.51 -7.82 -0.34
CA CYS A 152 7.50 -7.12 -1.17
C CYS A 152 7.45 -7.57 -2.64
N LYS A 153 7.33 -8.87 -2.88
CA LYS A 153 7.23 -9.43 -4.24
C LYS A 153 5.91 -9.05 -4.91
N LEU A 154 4.82 -9.06 -4.16
CA LEU A 154 3.50 -8.63 -4.64
C LEU A 154 3.47 -7.14 -5.02
N ILE A 155 4.18 -6.29 -4.28
CA ILE A 155 4.35 -4.86 -4.64
C ILE A 155 5.08 -4.71 -5.98
N ASN A 156 6.15 -5.49 -6.20
CA ASN A 156 6.86 -5.49 -7.49
C ASN A 156 6.04 -6.09 -8.63
N LEU A 157 5.17 -7.07 -8.34
CA LEU A 157 4.21 -7.57 -9.32
C LEU A 157 3.19 -6.48 -9.70
N ALA A 158 2.66 -5.76 -8.71
CA ALA A 158 1.69 -4.70 -8.93
C ALA A 158 2.30 -3.47 -9.63
N VAL A 159 3.51 -3.04 -9.23
CA VAL A 159 4.22 -1.91 -9.84
C VAL A 159 5.71 -2.28 -9.97
N PRO A 160 6.13 -2.74 -11.16
CA PRO A 160 7.50 -3.18 -11.40
C PRO A 160 8.55 -2.14 -11.04
N GLY A 161 9.62 -2.59 -10.36
CA GLY A 161 10.75 -1.75 -9.98
C GLY A 161 10.53 -0.85 -8.76
N THR A 162 9.43 -1.02 -8.02
CA THR A 162 9.16 -0.27 -6.79
C THR A 162 10.14 -0.60 -5.66
N ILE A 163 10.49 -1.88 -5.52
CA ILE A 163 11.42 -2.39 -4.53
C ILE A 163 12.63 -3.00 -5.23
N ASP A 164 13.82 -2.49 -4.93
CA ASP A 164 15.06 -3.15 -5.31
C ASP A 164 15.26 -4.40 -4.43
N GLU A 165 15.07 -5.57 -5.03
CA GLU A 165 15.09 -6.82 -4.26
C GLU A 165 16.41 -7.13 -3.58
N ARG A 166 17.50 -6.49 -3.99
CA ARG A 166 18.80 -6.60 -3.34
C ARG A 166 18.78 -6.13 -1.88
N ALA A 167 17.86 -5.24 -1.53
CA ALA A 167 17.71 -4.73 -0.17
C ALA A 167 16.83 -5.64 0.73
N ILE A 168 16.12 -6.61 0.15
CA ILE A 168 15.23 -7.51 0.90
C ILE A 168 16.06 -8.53 1.66
N ASN A 169 15.75 -8.74 2.95
CA ASN A 169 16.32 -9.83 3.72
C ASN A 169 15.66 -11.14 3.26
N LYS A 170 16.40 -12.05 2.62
CA LYS A 170 15.84 -13.27 1.98
C LYS A 170 16.11 -14.58 2.74
N LYS A 171 17.18 -14.64 3.55
CA LYS A 171 17.67 -15.88 4.19
C LYS A 171 17.99 -15.65 5.67
N ASN A 172 17.89 -16.71 6.47
CA ASN A 172 18.21 -16.72 7.91
C ASN A 172 17.54 -15.56 8.67
N LEU A 173 16.23 -15.41 8.46
CA LEU A 173 15.48 -14.26 8.98
C LEU A 173 15.20 -14.42 10.47
N ASN A 174 15.77 -13.54 11.27
CA ASN A 174 15.38 -13.33 12.67
C ASN A 174 14.21 -12.33 12.78
N THR A 175 13.72 -12.11 13.99
CA THR A 175 12.60 -11.20 14.27
C THR A 175 12.84 -9.79 13.70
N TYR A 176 14.06 -9.27 13.84
CA TYR A 176 14.42 -7.94 13.38
C TYR A 176 14.40 -7.80 11.85
N THR A 177 15.03 -8.74 11.13
CA THR A 177 15.09 -8.72 9.67
C THR A 177 13.73 -8.95 9.01
N LYS A 178 12.83 -9.71 9.66
CA LYS A 178 11.40 -9.81 9.28
C LYS A 178 10.71 -8.45 9.41
N LEU A 179 10.90 -7.77 10.53
CA LEU A 179 10.34 -6.42 10.75
C LEU A 179 10.88 -5.40 9.75
N GLU A 180 12.16 -5.48 9.35
CA GLU A 180 12.71 -4.61 8.30
C GLU A 180 12.06 -4.86 6.93
N ASN A 181 11.81 -6.12 6.56
CA ASN A 181 11.09 -6.44 5.33
C ASN A 181 9.66 -5.91 5.38
N LEU A 182 8.97 -6.05 6.52
CA LEU A 182 7.61 -5.52 6.69
C LEU A 182 7.57 -3.99 6.65
N THR A 183 8.55 -3.31 7.27
CA THR A 183 8.72 -1.85 7.15
C THR A 183 8.93 -1.43 5.70
N LEU A 184 9.82 -2.14 4.99
CA LEU A 184 10.06 -1.92 3.57
C LEU A 184 8.77 -2.08 2.76
N ALA A 185 8.01 -3.16 3.01
CA ALA A 185 6.73 -3.42 2.35
C ALA A 185 5.72 -2.30 2.61
N LEU A 186 5.57 -1.84 3.86
CA LEU A 186 4.65 -0.76 4.22
C LEU A 186 5.01 0.57 3.55
N MET A 187 6.28 1.00 3.64
CA MET A 187 6.72 2.25 3.03
C MET A 187 6.64 2.22 1.50
N SER A 188 6.89 1.05 0.91
CA SER A 188 6.76 0.86 -0.54
C SER A 188 5.30 0.80 -0.99
N SER A 189 4.40 0.22 -0.17
CA SER A 189 2.95 0.25 -0.39
C SER A 189 2.42 1.69 -0.38
N GLN A 190 2.86 2.52 0.57
CA GLN A 190 2.52 3.95 0.57
C GLN A 190 2.97 4.65 -0.72
N ALA A 191 4.20 4.39 -1.17
CA ALA A 191 4.74 5.03 -2.36
C ALA A 191 3.98 4.71 -3.66
N ILE A 192 3.28 3.56 -3.72
CA ILE A 192 2.41 3.21 -4.84
C ILE A 192 0.96 3.66 -4.65
N GLY A 193 0.62 4.29 -3.52
CA GLY A 193 -0.69 4.87 -3.25
C GLY A 193 -1.58 4.09 -2.28
N CYS A 194 -1.07 3.05 -1.60
CA CYS A 194 -1.84 2.38 -0.55
C CYS A 194 -1.99 3.28 0.69
N ASN A 195 -3.21 3.35 1.21
CA ASN A 195 -3.48 3.91 2.52
C ASN A 195 -3.18 2.85 3.60
N ILE A 196 -2.14 3.08 4.38
CA ILE A 196 -1.74 2.21 5.49
C ILE A 196 -1.97 2.84 6.87
N ILE A 197 -2.80 3.88 6.96
CA ILE A 197 -3.13 4.50 8.24
C ILE A 197 -3.66 3.41 9.19
N ASN A 198 -3.08 3.32 10.38
CA ASN A 198 -3.33 2.26 11.39
C ASN A 198 -2.74 0.86 11.07
N ILE A 199 -1.82 0.73 10.12
CA ILE A 199 -1.09 -0.53 9.87
C ILE A 199 0.38 -0.32 10.20
N ASP A 200 0.89 -1.03 11.21
CA ASP A 200 2.32 -1.06 11.51
C ASP A 200 2.95 -2.43 11.18
N ASN A 201 4.28 -2.49 11.20
CA ASN A 201 5.03 -3.71 10.90
C ASN A 201 4.82 -4.80 11.97
N ILE A 202 4.43 -4.43 13.20
CA ILE A 202 4.14 -5.37 14.29
C ILE A 202 2.78 -6.03 14.06
N ASP A 203 1.79 -5.27 13.58
CA ASP A 203 0.48 -5.80 13.23
C ASP A 203 0.56 -6.86 12.13
N LEU A 204 1.41 -6.61 11.13
CA LEU A 204 1.68 -7.56 10.04
C LEU A 204 2.50 -8.76 10.52
N SER A 205 3.49 -8.56 11.40
CA SER A 205 4.27 -9.68 11.94
C SER A 205 3.43 -10.63 12.80
N LYS A 206 2.36 -10.11 13.42
CA LYS A 206 1.34 -10.89 14.13
C LYS A 206 0.35 -11.60 13.20
N GLY A 207 0.33 -11.27 11.90
CA GLY A 207 -0.64 -11.83 10.94
C GLY A 207 -2.07 -11.34 11.18
N THR A 208 -2.25 -10.07 11.57
CA THR A 208 -3.59 -9.52 11.87
C THR A 208 -4.47 -9.51 10.63
N ALA A 209 -5.42 -10.46 10.57
CA ALA A 209 -6.10 -10.83 9.33
C ALA A 209 -6.77 -9.66 8.56
N HIS A 210 -7.53 -8.79 9.22
CA HIS A 210 -8.20 -7.68 8.55
C HIS A 210 -7.22 -6.64 7.97
N LEU A 211 -6.09 -6.38 8.65
CA LEU A 211 -5.05 -5.47 8.16
C LEU A 211 -4.29 -6.08 7.00
N VAL A 212 -3.99 -7.38 7.08
CA VAL A 212 -3.35 -8.15 6.02
C VAL A 212 -4.22 -8.16 4.76
N LEU A 213 -5.49 -8.58 4.86
CA LEU A 213 -6.39 -8.62 3.71
C LEU A 213 -6.63 -7.23 3.13
N GLY A 214 -6.74 -6.21 3.99
CA GLY A 214 -6.88 -4.82 3.58
C GLY A 214 -5.68 -4.33 2.76
N LEU A 215 -4.46 -4.61 3.22
CA LEU A 215 -3.23 -4.24 2.52
C LEU A 215 -3.05 -5.02 1.22
N LEU A 216 -3.21 -6.35 1.25
CA LEU A 216 -3.11 -7.21 0.06
C LEU A 216 -4.11 -6.79 -1.01
N TRP A 217 -5.36 -6.50 -0.63
CA TRP A 217 -6.35 -5.99 -1.56
C TRP A 217 -5.91 -4.69 -2.22
N GLN A 218 -5.42 -3.72 -1.45
CA GLN A 218 -4.97 -2.44 -2.02
C GLN A 218 -3.84 -2.64 -3.03
N ILE A 219 -2.85 -3.47 -2.72
CA ILE A 219 -1.74 -3.77 -3.65
C ILE A 219 -2.27 -4.47 -4.91
N ILE A 220 -3.09 -5.51 -4.76
CA ILE A 220 -3.67 -6.26 -5.89
C ILE A 220 -4.53 -5.34 -6.76
N ARG A 221 -5.39 -4.51 -6.15
CA ARG A 221 -6.24 -3.54 -6.86
C ARG A 221 -5.41 -2.58 -7.69
N ILE A 222 -4.29 -2.06 -7.16
CA ILE A 222 -3.37 -1.20 -7.93
C ILE A 222 -2.80 -1.97 -9.13
N GLY A 223 -2.33 -3.20 -8.92
CA GLY A 223 -1.76 -4.03 -10.01
C GLY A 223 -2.79 -4.46 -11.07
N LEU A 224 -4.05 -4.63 -10.70
CA LEU A 224 -5.11 -4.95 -11.65
C LEU A 224 -5.52 -3.74 -12.49
N PHE A 225 -5.47 -2.53 -11.93
CA PHE A 225 -6.00 -1.33 -12.59
C PHE A 225 -4.95 -0.48 -13.30
N ASN A 226 -3.67 -0.66 -13.00
CA ASN A 226 -2.60 0.13 -13.62
C ASN A 226 -2.40 -0.12 -15.13
N GLN A 227 -3.03 -1.16 -15.69
CA GLN A 227 -3.02 -1.48 -17.12
C GLN A 227 -4.35 -1.08 -17.81
N ILE A 228 -5.32 -0.58 -17.06
CA ILE A 228 -6.63 -0.19 -17.59
C ILE A 228 -6.59 1.30 -17.93
N ASP A 229 -5.79 1.63 -18.95
CA ASP A 229 -5.65 2.98 -19.46
C ASP A 229 -5.43 3.01 -20.97
N LEU A 230 -5.51 4.20 -21.56
CA LEU A 230 -5.39 4.42 -23.01
C LEU A 230 -3.98 4.15 -23.55
N GLN A 231 -2.95 4.10 -22.68
CA GLN A 231 -1.58 3.82 -23.08
C GLN A 231 -1.38 2.31 -23.30
N HIS A 232 -1.88 1.50 -22.37
CA HIS A 232 -1.78 0.04 -22.43
C HIS A 232 -2.88 -0.58 -23.30
N CYS A 233 -4.06 0.03 -23.36
CA CYS A 233 -5.18 -0.39 -24.20
C CYS A 233 -5.73 0.81 -25.01
N PRO A 234 -5.11 1.14 -26.16
CA PRO A 234 -5.58 2.23 -27.02
C PRO A 234 -7.05 2.08 -27.42
N GLY A 235 -7.52 0.84 -27.63
CA GLY A 235 -8.91 0.49 -27.92
C GLY A 235 -9.95 0.99 -26.91
N LEU A 236 -9.57 1.46 -25.72
CA LEU A 236 -10.50 2.06 -24.74
C LEU A 236 -11.31 3.25 -25.30
N PHE A 237 -10.81 3.94 -26.34
CA PHE A 237 -11.58 5.00 -27.02
C PHE A 237 -12.93 4.51 -27.57
N ARG A 238 -13.08 3.20 -27.84
CA ARG A 238 -14.35 2.58 -28.26
C ARG A 238 -15.44 2.65 -27.19
N LEU A 239 -15.08 2.94 -25.94
CA LEU A 239 -16.00 3.05 -24.81
C LEU A 239 -16.56 4.45 -24.60
N LEU A 240 -16.18 5.42 -25.44
CA LEU A 240 -16.78 6.74 -25.49
C LEU A 240 -18.25 6.65 -25.88
N ARG A 241 -19.09 7.42 -25.20
CA ARG A 241 -20.49 7.60 -25.56
C ARG A 241 -20.64 8.81 -26.49
N ASP A 242 -21.80 8.94 -27.12
CA ASP A 242 -22.11 10.06 -28.01
C ASP A 242 -21.86 11.42 -27.31
N GLY A 243 -20.92 12.19 -27.86
CA GLY A 243 -20.56 13.52 -27.37
C GLY A 243 -19.50 13.56 -26.27
N GLU A 244 -18.94 12.41 -25.85
CA GLU A 244 -17.82 12.37 -24.91
C GLU A 244 -16.46 12.49 -25.61
N THR A 245 -15.50 13.04 -24.88
CA THR A 245 -14.10 13.21 -25.30
C THR A 245 -13.18 12.22 -24.57
N LEU A 246 -11.92 12.10 -25.01
CA LEU A 246 -10.93 11.29 -24.27
C LEU A 246 -10.70 11.81 -22.84
N ASP A 247 -10.83 13.11 -22.62
CA ASP A 247 -10.74 13.69 -21.28
C ASP A 247 -11.89 13.25 -20.37
N ASP A 248 -13.09 13.04 -20.92
CA ASP A 248 -14.21 12.48 -20.16
C ASP A 248 -13.94 11.02 -19.77
N LEU A 249 -13.30 10.26 -20.66
CA LEU A 249 -12.87 8.89 -20.38
C LEU A 249 -11.79 8.83 -19.28
N ARG A 250 -10.81 9.76 -19.30
CA ARG A 250 -9.74 9.87 -18.30
C ARG A 250 -10.24 10.20 -16.89
N ARG A 251 -11.41 10.85 -16.78
CA ARG A 251 -12.05 11.15 -15.50
C ARG A 251 -12.71 9.93 -14.86
N LEU A 252 -12.96 8.88 -15.63
CA LEU A 252 -13.61 7.68 -15.11
C LEU A 252 -12.66 6.90 -14.21
N SER A 253 -13.21 6.39 -13.12
CA SER A 253 -12.54 5.37 -12.33
C SER A 253 -12.34 4.09 -13.17
N PRO A 254 -11.34 3.25 -12.84
CA PRO A 254 -11.16 1.95 -13.48
C PRO A 254 -12.42 1.09 -13.46
N GLU A 255 -13.23 1.21 -12.41
CA GLU A 255 -14.49 0.48 -12.24
C GLU A 255 -15.54 0.91 -13.26
N GLU A 256 -15.66 2.22 -13.51
CA GLU A 256 -16.54 2.77 -14.55
C GLU A 256 -16.09 2.38 -15.95
N ILE A 257 -14.78 2.36 -16.20
CA ILE A 257 -14.20 1.87 -17.46
C ILE A 257 -14.56 0.39 -17.66
N LEU A 258 -14.36 -0.45 -16.65
CA LEU A 258 -14.72 -1.87 -16.71
C LEU A 258 -16.22 -2.08 -16.92
N MET A 259 -17.09 -1.29 -16.27
CA MET A 259 -18.53 -1.37 -16.52
C MET A 259 -18.90 -1.00 -17.96
N ARG A 260 -18.27 0.03 -18.53
CA ARG A 260 -18.46 0.38 -19.95
C ARG A 260 -17.96 -0.72 -20.87
N TRP A 261 -16.80 -1.29 -20.57
CA TRP A 261 -16.21 -2.40 -21.32
C TRP A 261 -17.11 -3.65 -21.34
N VAL A 262 -17.64 -4.06 -20.18
CA VAL A 262 -18.59 -5.17 -20.13
C VAL A 262 -19.81 -4.86 -20.99
N ASN A 263 -20.39 -3.66 -20.84
CA ASN A 263 -21.58 -3.28 -21.59
C ASN A 263 -21.35 -3.16 -23.11
N TYR A 264 -20.17 -2.73 -23.53
CA TYR A 264 -19.76 -2.73 -24.94
C TYR A 264 -19.84 -4.13 -25.54
N HIS A 265 -19.31 -5.14 -24.84
CA HIS A 265 -19.37 -6.53 -25.30
C HIS A 265 -20.78 -7.13 -25.20
N LEU A 266 -21.56 -6.79 -24.17
CA LEU A 266 -22.96 -7.23 -24.07
C LEU A 266 -23.82 -6.69 -25.22
N GLU A 267 -23.59 -5.45 -25.65
CA GLU A 267 -24.28 -4.88 -26.81
C GLU A 267 -23.95 -5.63 -28.10
N ARG A 268 -22.67 -5.97 -28.31
CA ARG A 268 -22.22 -6.77 -29.45
C ARG A 268 -22.72 -8.22 -29.41
N ALA A 269 -22.95 -8.77 -28.23
CA ALA A 269 -23.62 -10.05 -28.05
C ALA A 269 -25.13 -10.01 -28.38
N GLY A 270 -25.71 -8.82 -28.59
CA GLY A 270 -27.14 -8.65 -28.88
C GLY A 270 -28.06 -8.93 -27.69
N THR A 271 -27.54 -8.94 -26.46
CA THR A 271 -28.35 -9.14 -25.25
C THR A 271 -28.87 -7.80 -24.72
N PRO A 272 -30.11 -7.73 -24.19
CA PRO A 272 -30.64 -6.52 -23.54
C PRO A 272 -30.07 -6.29 -22.13
N ARG A 273 -29.34 -7.26 -21.56
CA ARG A 273 -28.74 -7.17 -20.23
C ARG A 273 -27.67 -6.08 -20.20
N ARG A 274 -27.59 -5.32 -19.11
CA ARG A 274 -26.55 -4.30 -18.87
C ARG A 274 -26.07 -4.37 -17.43
N LEU A 275 -24.77 -4.18 -17.26
CA LEU A 275 -24.09 -4.13 -15.98
C LEU A 275 -24.07 -2.70 -15.45
N HIS A 276 -24.65 -2.46 -14.28
CA HIS A 276 -24.62 -1.17 -13.57
C HIS A 276 -23.86 -1.25 -12.24
N ASN A 277 -23.58 -2.45 -11.75
CA ASN A 277 -22.82 -2.70 -10.54
C ASN A 277 -22.23 -4.12 -10.55
N PHE A 278 -21.16 -4.36 -9.80
CA PHE A 278 -20.53 -5.68 -9.63
C PHE A 278 -21.15 -6.50 -8.48
N THR A 279 -22.41 -6.25 -8.14
CA THR A 279 -23.13 -6.92 -7.04
C THR A 279 -24.36 -7.66 -7.55
N SER A 280 -25.55 -7.05 -7.50
CA SER A 280 -26.82 -7.67 -7.88
C SER A 280 -26.89 -8.09 -9.35
N ASP A 281 -26.22 -7.37 -10.25
CA ASP A 281 -26.42 -7.57 -11.71
C ASP A 281 -25.73 -8.83 -12.23
N ILE A 282 -24.76 -9.36 -11.47
CA ILE A 282 -23.91 -10.51 -11.86
C ILE A 282 -24.29 -11.82 -11.17
N VAL A 283 -25.20 -11.80 -10.18
CA VAL A 283 -25.45 -12.95 -9.29
C VAL A 283 -26.01 -14.17 -10.02
N ASP A 284 -26.63 -13.96 -11.17
CA ASP A 284 -27.18 -15.01 -12.01
C ASP A 284 -26.19 -15.54 -13.05
N SER A 285 -24.97 -15.00 -13.12
CA SER A 285 -23.92 -15.37 -14.08
C SER A 285 -24.27 -15.21 -15.57
N GLU A 286 -25.39 -14.57 -15.93
CA GLU A 286 -25.76 -14.40 -17.34
C GLU A 286 -24.82 -13.41 -18.03
N ILE A 287 -24.58 -12.25 -17.39
CA ILE A 287 -23.67 -11.22 -17.91
C ILE A 287 -22.28 -11.80 -18.14
N TYR A 288 -21.75 -12.56 -17.17
CA TYR A 288 -20.42 -13.18 -17.31
C TYR A 288 -20.38 -14.24 -18.40
N THR A 289 -21.44 -15.03 -18.57
CA THR A 289 -21.48 -16.04 -19.64
C THR A 289 -21.43 -15.39 -21.02
N TYR A 290 -22.20 -14.32 -21.25
CA TYR A 290 -22.14 -13.57 -22.50
C TYR A 290 -20.80 -12.88 -22.71
N LEU A 291 -20.27 -12.24 -21.66
CA LEU A 291 -18.98 -11.56 -21.70
C LEU A 291 -17.85 -12.53 -22.09
N LEU A 292 -17.73 -13.66 -21.39
CA LEU A 292 -16.71 -14.68 -21.67
C LEU A 292 -16.76 -15.15 -23.12
N HIS A 293 -17.96 -15.41 -23.65
CA HIS A 293 -18.11 -15.80 -25.05
C HIS A 293 -17.68 -14.70 -26.04
N GLN A 294 -17.90 -13.42 -25.72
CA GLN A 294 -17.52 -12.31 -26.61
C GLN A 294 -16.02 -12.05 -26.63
N ILE A 295 -15.36 -12.16 -25.47
CA ILE A 295 -13.92 -11.85 -25.34
C ILE A 295 -13.05 -13.07 -25.67
N ALA A 296 -13.62 -14.27 -25.67
CA ALA A 296 -12.93 -15.51 -25.98
C ALA A 296 -12.34 -15.49 -27.39
N PRO A 297 -11.04 -15.78 -27.55
CA PRO A 297 -10.43 -15.98 -28.86
C PRO A 297 -11.09 -17.13 -29.62
N ASN A 298 -11.11 -17.02 -30.95
CA ASN A 298 -11.65 -18.07 -31.82
C ASN A 298 -10.96 -19.43 -31.55
N GLY A 299 -11.75 -20.47 -31.29
CA GLY A 299 -11.24 -21.82 -31.05
C GLY A 299 -10.92 -22.16 -29.59
N SER A 300 -11.10 -21.23 -28.65
CA SER A 300 -10.96 -21.47 -27.20
C SER A 300 -11.97 -22.47 -26.61
N GLY A 301 -13.05 -22.79 -27.34
CA GLY A 301 -14.08 -23.71 -26.89
C GLY A 301 -14.99 -23.14 -25.80
N VAL A 302 -14.97 -21.82 -25.59
CA VAL A 302 -15.90 -21.12 -24.71
C VAL A 302 -17.31 -21.13 -25.32
N THR A 303 -18.32 -21.48 -24.52
CA THR A 303 -19.70 -21.65 -24.99
C THR A 303 -20.71 -20.91 -24.12
N LEU A 304 -21.93 -20.73 -24.64
CA LEU A 304 -23.08 -20.20 -23.88
C LEU A 304 -23.82 -21.29 -23.08
N SER A 305 -23.27 -22.50 -22.96
CA SER A 305 -23.92 -23.61 -22.25
C SER A 305 -24.31 -23.30 -20.78
N PRO A 306 -23.60 -22.45 -20.02
CA PRO A 306 -24.02 -22.11 -18.66
C PRO A 306 -25.42 -21.48 -18.59
N LEU A 307 -25.88 -20.78 -19.63
CA LEU A 307 -27.22 -20.16 -19.64
C LEU A 307 -28.36 -21.18 -19.46
N GLY A 308 -28.14 -22.44 -19.87
CA GLY A 308 -29.11 -23.53 -19.69
C GLY A 308 -29.13 -24.13 -18.28
N VAL A 309 -28.16 -23.80 -17.43
CA VAL A 309 -28.02 -24.37 -16.07
C VAL A 309 -29.00 -23.70 -15.11
N GLN A 310 -29.71 -24.54 -14.34
CA GLN A 310 -30.70 -24.10 -13.36
C GLN A 310 -30.03 -23.80 -12.01
N GLY A 311 -30.39 -22.66 -11.42
CA GLY A 311 -29.86 -22.17 -10.15
C GLY A 311 -28.57 -21.36 -10.29
N ASN A 312 -28.44 -20.31 -9.48
CA ASN A 312 -27.33 -19.35 -9.58
C ASN A 312 -25.97 -19.99 -9.27
N ILE A 313 -25.86 -20.77 -8.20
CA ILE A 313 -24.57 -21.39 -7.80
C ILE A 313 -24.09 -22.42 -8.84
N PRO A 314 -24.92 -23.40 -9.29
CA PRO A 314 -24.52 -24.31 -10.35
C PRO A 314 -24.17 -23.59 -11.66
N ARG A 315 -24.92 -22.54 -12.02
CA ARG A 315 -24.63 -21.73 -13.21
C ARG A 315 -23.31 -20.98 -13.09
N ALA A 316 -23.03 -20.38 -11.93
CA ALA A 316 -21.77 -19.74 -11.65
C ALA A 316 -20.60 -20.73 -11.73
N GLY A 317 -20.78 -21.96 -11.24
CA GLY A 317 -19.80 -23.04 -11.41
C GLY A 317 -19.48 -23.31 -12.88
N ALA A 318 -20.51 -23.54 -13.70
CA ALA A 318 -20.33 -23.77 -15.13
C ALA A 318 -19.71 -22.55 -15.85
N MET A 319 -20.09 -21.32 -15.46
CA MET A 319 -19.49 -20.09 -15.99
C MET A 319 -17.99 -19.99 -15.65
N LEU A 320 -17.59 -20.39 -14.44
CA LEU A 320 -16.17 -20.42 -14.05
C LEU A 320 -15.38 -21.51 -14.80
N ASP A 321 -16.01 -22.62 -15.15
CA ASP A 321 -15.40 -23.64 -16.02
C ASP A 321 -15.17 -23.09 -17.44
N GLU A 322 -16.04 -22.20 -17.93
CA GLU A 322 -15.81 -21.46 -19.18
C GLU A 322 -14.67 -20.44 -19.04
N ALA A 323 -14.57 -19.74 -17.90
CA ALA A 323 -13.48 -18.80 -17.62
C ALA A 323 -12.11 -19.50 -17.51
N GLU A 324 -12.08 -20.74 -17.01
CA GLU A 324 -10.85 -21.55 -16.90
C GLU A 324 -10.23 -21.86 -18.26
N LYS A 325 -11.06 -22.02 -19.31
CA LYS A 325 -10.58 -22.21 -20.70
C LYS A 325 -9.79 -21.00 -21.22
N LEU A 326 -9.99 -19.84 -20.62
CA LEU A 326 -9.30 -18.58 -20.92
C LEU A 326 -8.18 -18.28 -19.91
N ASP A 327 -7.89 -19.20 -18.99
CA ASP A 327 -6.98 -19.00 -17.86
C ASP A 327 -7.41 -17.82 -16.95
N CYS A 328 -8.73 -17.61 -16.78
CA CYS A 328 -9.26 -16.43 -16.09
C CYS A 328 -10.09 -16.76 -14.83
N ARG A 329 -10.03 -17.98 -14.31
CA ARG A 329 -10.88 -18.46 -13.19
C ARG A 329 -10.65 -17.74 -11.84
N GLU A 330 -9.58 -16.96 -11.72
CA GLU A 330 -9.09 -16.41 -10.46
C GLU A 330 -10.08 -15.45 -9.76
N PHE A 331 -9.81 -15.14 -8.49
CA PHE A 331 -10.57 -14.22 -7.60
C PHE A 331 -11.93 -14.66 -7.09
N VAL A 332 -12.74 -15.39 -7.86
CA VAL A 332 -14.12 -15.72 -7.46
C VAL A 332 -14.38 -17.22 -7.41
N THR A 333 -15.18 -17.65 -6.43
CA THR A 333 -15.85 -18.94 -6.45
C THR A 333 -17.28 -18.80 -6.94
N ALA A 334 -17.96 -19.92 -7.25
CA ALA A 334 -19.36 -19.91 -7.63
C ALA A 334 -20.27 -19.25 -6.57
N ASN A 335 -19.92 -19.39 -5.29
CA ASN A 335 -20.64 -18.75 -4.19
C ASN A 335 -20.39 -17.23 -4.16
N ASP A 336 -19.17 -16.77 -4.47
CA ASP A 336 -18.84 -15.33 -4.48
C ASP A 336 -19.60 -14.57 -5.57
N VAL A 337 -19.73 -15.19 -6.74
CA VAL A 337 -20.54 -14.67 -7.85
C VAL A 337 -22.00 -14.63 -7.42
N ALA A 338 -22.56 -15.75 -6.95
CA ALA A 338 -23.96 -15.84 -6.55
C ALA A 338 -24.32 -14.94 -5.35
N ALA A 339 -23.36 -14.65 -4.47
CA ALA A 339 -23.51 -13.75 -3.34
C ALA A 339 -23.32 -12.26 -3.72
N GLY A 340 -22.88 -11.96 -4.95
CA GLY A 340 -22.64 -10.59 -5.39
C GLY A 340 -21.49 -9.91 -4.62
N ASN A 341 -20.41 -10.64 -4.34
CA ASN A 341 -19.25 -10.08 -3.63
C ASN A 341 -18.55 -9.04 -4.52
N TYR A 342 -18.87 -7.76 -4.32
CA TYR A 342 -18.36 -6.64 -5.11
C TYR A 342 -16.85 -6.70 -5.39
N LYS A 343 -16.03 -6.89 -4.33
CA LYS A 343 -14.58 -6.83 -4.43
C LYS A 343 -14.02 -7.92 -5.36
N LEU A 344 -14.46 -9.15 -5.14
CA LEU A 344 -13.98 -10.31 -5.88
C LEU A 344 -14.50 -10.29 -7.33
N ASN A 345 -15.76 -9.89 -7.54
CA ASN A 345 -16.34 -9.76 -8.88
C ASN A 345 -15.66 -8.65 -9.69
N LEU A 346 -15.34 -7.51 -9.05
CA LEU A 346 -14.56 -6.45 -9.69
C LEU A 346 -13.16 -6.94 -10.09
N ALA A 347 -12.48 -7.68 -9.21
CA ALA A 347 -11.16 -8.24 -9.49
C ALA A 347 -11.19 -9.28 -10.62
N PHE A 348 -12.21 -10.14 -10.64
CA PHE A 348 -12.44 -11.11 -11.72
C PHE A 348 -12.62 -10.41 -13.07
N VAL A 349 -13.45 -9.36 -13.14
CA VAL A 349 -13.67 -8.59 -14.37
C VAL A 349 -12.40 -7.87 -14.81
N ALA A 350 -11.63 -7.31 -13.87
CA ALA A 350 -10.35 -6.68 -14.18
C ALA A 350 -9.35 -7.69 -14.76
N ASN A 351 -9.29 -8.91 -14.22
CA ASN A 351 -8.44 -9.98 -14.74
C ASN A 351 -8.86 -10.36 -16.18
N LEU A 352 -10.17 -10.47 -16.43
CA LEU A 352 -10.69 -10.73 -17.78
C LEU A 352 -10.29 -9.62 -18.75
N PHE A 353 -10.42 -8.36 -18.36
CA PHE A 353 -10.01 -7.22 -19.18
C PHE A 353 -8.51 -7.25 -19.48
N ASN A 354 -7.66 -7.46 -18.47
CA ASN A 354 -6.21 -7.45 -18.64
C ASN A 354 -5.72 -8.59 -19.55
N LYS A 355 -6.37 -9.76 -19.51
CA LYS A 355 -6.01 -10.90 -20.37
C LYS A 355 -6.65 -10.82 -21.76
N HIS A 356 -7.90 -10.36 -21.86
CA HIS A 356 -8.71 -10.39 -23.09
C HIS A 356 -9.54 -9.10 -23.24
N PRO A 357 -8.92 -7.93 -23.46
CA PRO A 357 -9.67 -6.67 -23.57
C PRO A 357 -10.58 -6.66 -24.81
N MET A 358 -10.13 -7.26 -25.91
CA MET A 358 -10.87 -7.45 -27.15
C MET A 358 -11.52 -6.17 -27.70
N LEU A 359 -10.84 -5.04 -27.52
CA LEU A 359 -11.20 -3.74 -28.10
C LEU A 359 -10.34 -3.50 -29.33
N PRO A 360 -10.92 -3.32 -30.53
CA PRO A 360 -10.15 -2.99 -31.71
C PRO A 360 -9.47 -1.63 -31.54
N ASP A 361 -8.17 -1.60 -31.83
CA ASP A 361 -7.39 -0.37 -31.92
C ASP A 361 -7.99 0.61 -32.94
N PRO A 362 -7.64 1.90 -32.86
CA PRO A 362 -8.02 2.88 -33.87
C PRO A 362 -7.52 2.45 -35.26
N GLY A 363 -8.43 2.47 -36.24
CA GLY A 363 -8.06 2.31 -37.64
C GLY A 363 -7.23 3.50 -38.13
N ALA A 364 -6.52 3.33 -39.24
CA ALA A 364 -5.67 4.39 -39.82
C ALA A 364 -6.45 5.66 -40.19
N ASP A 365 -7.75 5.53 -40.45
CA ASP A 365 -8.66 6.64 -40.81
C ASP A 365 -9.36 7.26 -39.58
N GLU A 366 -9.17 6.70 -38.38
CA GLU A 366 -9.75 7.20 -37.14
C GLU A 366 -8.77 8.16 -36.46
N VAL A 367 -9.09 9.46 -36.49
CA VAL A 367 -8.31 10.48 -35.77
C VAL A 367 -8.63 10.36 -34.28
N VAL A 368 -7.71 9.77 -33.54
CA VAL A 368 -7.73 9.75 -32.08
C VAL A 368 -6.72 10.78 -31.59
N GLU A 369 -7.12 11.65 -30.68
CA GLU A 369 -6.21 12.61 -30.06
C GLU A 369 -5.04 11.89 -29.39
N ASP A 370 -3.85 12.50 -29.41
CA ASP A 370 -2.66 11.91 -28.80
C ASP A 370 -2.93 11.59 -27.32
N VAL A 371 -2.60 10.35 -26.93
CA VAL A 371 -2.70 9.92 -25.54
C VAL A 371 -1.58 10.62 -24.75
N VAL A 372 -1.95 11.66 -24.01
CA VAL A 372 -1.01 12.33 -23.09
C VAL A 372 -0.72 11.38 -21.93
N GLU A 373 0.54 10.96 -21.83
CA GLU A 373 1.01 10.11 -20.74
C GLU A 373 1.03 10.86 -19.41
N GLU A 374 0.63 10.17 -18.33
CA GLU A 374 0.82 10.68 -16.98
C GLU A 374 2.32 10.87 -16.73
N THR A 375 2.72 12.09 -16.42
CA THR A 375 4.08 12.44 -16.05
C THR A 375 4.44 11.82 -14.70
N ARG A 376 5.75 11.62 -14.48
CA ARG A 376 6.28 11.13 -13.19
C ARG A 376 5.86 12.00 -12.00
N GLU A 377 5.78 13.31 -12.19
CA GLU A 377 5.38 14.26 -11.14
C GLU A 377 3.90 14.05 -10.77
N GLU A 378 3.01 13.94 -11.77
CA GLU A 378 1.58 13.66 -11.56
C GLU A 378 1.37 12.33 -10.82
N LYS A 379 2.02 11.26 -11.27
CA LYS A 379 1.96 9.94 -10.65
C LYS A 379 2.38 9.98 -9.18
N THR A 380 3.48 10.67 -8.89
CA THR A 380 4.02 10.81 -7.54
C THR A 380 3.04 11.54 -6.62
N TYR A 381 2.47 12.65 -7.10
CA TYR A 381 1.49 13.43 -6.35
C TYR A 381 0.18 12.66 -6.13
N ARG A 382 -0.32 11.95 -7.14
CA ARG A 382 -1.50 11.11 -7.02
C ARG A 382 -1.30 10.00 -5.99
N ASN A 383 -0.17 9.27 -6.07
CA ASN A 383 0.15 8.23 -5.10
C ASN A 383 0.30 8.79 -3.68
N TRP A 384 0.97 9.94 -3.53
CA TRP A 384 1.06 10.62 -2.23
C TRP A 384 -0.34 10.95 -1.68
N MET A 385 -1.21 11.59 -2.46
CA MET A 385 -2.57 11.94 -2.01
C MET A 385 -3.38 10.70 -1.62
N ASN A 386 -3.38 9.66 -2.44
CA ASN A 386 -4.11 8.42 -2.15
C ASN A 386 -3.57 7.69 -0.91
N SER A 387 -2.26 7.71 -0.69
CA SER A 387 -1.64 7.14 0.51
C SER A 387 -2.03 7.88 1.80
N MET A 388 -2.49 9.13 1.70
CA MET A 388 -3.03 9.91 2.81
C MET A 388 -4.50 9.57 3.11
N GLY A 389 -5.13 8.69 2.34
CA GLY A 389 -6.48 8.22 2.58
C GLY A 389 -7.59 9.21 2.20
N VAL A 390 -7.36 10.03 1.17
CA VAL A 390 -8.36 10.97 0.66
C VAL A 390 -9.56 10.24 0.04
N ASP A 391 -10.74 10.83 0.20
CA ASP A 391 -12.01 10.33 -0.36
C ASP A 391 -12.78 11.45 -1.09
N PRO A 392 -13.07 11.35 -2.40
CA PRO A 392 -12.85 10.20 -3.28
C PRO A 392 -11.38 9.93 -3.60
N TYR A 393 -11.11 8.70 -4.03
CA TYR A 393 -9.81 8.27 -4.54
C TYR A 393 -9.43 9.07 -5.80
N VAL A 394 -8.19 9.52 -5.89
CA VAL A 394 -7.69 10.34 -6.99
C VAL A 394 -7.16 9.44 -8.11
N ASN A 395 -7.83 9.46 -9.26
CA ASN A 395 -7.42 8.78 -10.49
C ASN A 395 -6.75 9.76 -11.45
N TRP A 396 -7.31 10.96 -11.60
CA TRP A 396 -6.78 12.00 -12.49
C TRP A 396 -6.83 13.37 -11.82
N LEU A 397 -5.64 13.95 -11.57
CA LEU A 397 -5.47 15.17 -10.76
C LEU A 397 -6.36 16.32 -11.22
N TYR A 398 -6.47 16.52 -12.53
CA TYR A 398 -7.12 17.71 -13.09
C TYR A 398 -8.64 17.61 -13.18
N GLY A 399 -9.21 16.42 -12.94
CA GLY A 399 -10.65 16.21 -12.77
C GLY A 399 -11.03 16.10 -11.30
N ASP A 400 -10.30 15.29 -10.55
CA ASP A 400 -10.69 14.93 -9.18
C ASP A 400 -10.46 16.05 -8.16
N LEU A 401 -9.59 17.02 -8.47
CA LEU A 401 -9.32 18.17 -7.60
C LEU A 401 -10.22 19.39 -7.91
N GLN A 402 -11.02 19.38 -8.98
CA GLN A 402 -11.76 20.56 -9.49
C GLN A 402 -12.79 21.11 -8.49
N ASN A 403 -13.27 20.28 -7.57
CA ASN A 403 -14.26 20.67 -6.57
C ASN A 403 -13.66 21.09 -5.21
N GLY A 404 -12.33 20.96 -5.05
CA GLY A 404 -11.58 21.32 -3.85
C GLY A 404 -11.72 20.39 -2.64
N VAL A 405 -12.60 19.38 -2.66
CA VAL A 405 -12.90 18.52 -1.49
C VAL A 405 -11.69 17.70 -1.04
N VAL A 406 -10.95 17.11 -1.98
CA VAL A 406 -9.69 16.39 -1.69
C VAL A 406 -8.64 17.34 -1.12
N ILE A 407 -8.53 18.55 -1.66
CA ILE A 407 -7.57 19.57 -1.21
C ILE A 407 -7.83 19.95 0.26
N PHE A 408 -9.10 20.07 0.66
CA PHE A 408 -9.46 20.33 2.06
C PHE A 408 -9.04 19.20 3.01
N GLN A 409 -9.22 17.94 2.61
CA GLN A 409 -8.75 16.81 3.42
C GLN A 409 -7.25 16.87 3.64
N LEU A 410 -6.48 17.18 2.60
CA LEU A 410 -5.03 17.34 2.71
C LEU A 410 -4.64 18.49 3.65
N TYR A 411 -5.35 19.62 3.63
CA TYR A 411 -5.12 20.72 4.58
C TYR A 411 -5.31 20.27 6.03
N ASP A 412 -6.37 19.53 6.34
CA ASP A 412 -6.62 19.02 7.69
C ASP A 412 -5.64 17.92 8.11
N ILE A 413 -5.11 17.13 7.16
CA ILE A 413 -4.03 16.18 7.42
C ILE A 413 -2.73 16.92 7.75
N ILE A 414 -2.42 18.00 7.04
CA ILE A 414 -1.23 18.84 7.29
C ILE A 414 -1.36 19.57 8.63
N ARG A 415 -2.54 20.14 8.89
CA ARG A 415 -2.84 20.92 10.09
C ARG A 415 -4.29 20.66 10.53
N PRO A 416 -4.52 19.80 11.52
CA PRO A 416 -5.86 19.47 11.99
C PRO A 416 -6.66 20.71 12.42
N GLY A 417 -7.91 20.80 11.94
CA GLY A 417 -8.84 21.88 12.26
C GLY A 417 -8.62 23.17 11.46
N MET A 418 -7.77 23.12 10.43
CA MET A 418 -7.54 24.25 9.52
C MET A 418 -8.75 24.53 8.63
N VAL A 419 -9.47 23.49 8.22
CA VAL A 419 -10.64 23.62 7.35
C VAL A 419 -11.89 23.90 8.16
N THR A 420 -12.58 24.99 7.83
CA THR A 420 -13.94 25.23 8.30
C THR A 420 -14.93 24.47 7.41
N TRP A 421 -15.18 23.19 7.70
CA TRP A 421 -16.05 22.32 6.89
C TRP A 421 -17.47 22.85 6.66
N LYS A 422 -17.98 23.71 7.55
CA LYS A 422 -19.27 24.40 7.36
C LYS A 422 -19.29 25.34 6.14
N ARG A 423 -18.13 25.80 5.66
CA ARG A 423 -17.98 26.61 4.43
C ARG A 423 -17.84 25.74 3.18
N VAL A 424 -17.61 24.43 3.31
CA VAL A 424 -17.30 23.53 2.20
C VAL A 424 -18.58 22.89 1.67
N VAL A 425 -18.83 23.07 0.38
CA VAL A 425 -19.91 22.35 -0.31
C VAL A 425 -19.40 20.97 -0.72
N ARG A 426 -20.09 19.91 -0.30
CA ARG A 426 -19.73 18.51 -0.64
C ARG A 426 -20.75 17.82 -1.56
N GLN A 427 -21.95 18.39 -1.67
CA GLN A 427 -23.00 17.92 -2.56
C GLN A 427 -23.32 19.05 -3.54
N PHE A 428 -23.14 18.78 -4.83
CA PHE A 428 -23.25 19.78 -5.89
C PHE A 428 -24.56 19.59 -6.65
N HIS A 429 -25.43 20.60 -6.63
CA HIS A 429 -26.68 20.58 -7.39
C HIS A 429 -26.47 21.04 -8.83
N LYS A 430 -27.18 20.46 -9.81
CA LYS A 430 -26.99 20.74 -11.25
C LYS A 430 -27.01 22.23 -11.62
N LEU A 431 -27.82 23.06 -10.96
CA LEU A 431 -27.97 24.49 -11.30
C LEU A 431 -26.89 25.40 -10.66
N ARG A 432 -26.25 24.97 -9.57
CA ARG A 432 -25.30 25.80 -8.80
C ARG A 432 -23.91 25.17 -8.65
N GLY A 433 -23.76 23.90 -9.05
CA GLY A 433 -22.56 23.10 -8.82
C GLY A 433 -21.28 23.76 -9.30
N MET A 434 -21.28 24.36 -10.50
CA MET A 434 -20.13 25.12 -11.00
C MET A 434 -19.71 26.24 -10.05
N MET A 435 -20.67 27.07 -9.61
CA MET A 435 -20.36 28.20 -8.72
C MET A 435 -19.87 27.71 -7.35
N ASP A 436 -20.49 26.66 -6.81
CA ASP A 436 -20.11 26.08 -5.52
C ASP A 436 -18.70 25.45 -5.56
N GLN A 437 -18.34 24.77 -6.66
CA GLN A 437 -16.99 24.22 -6.85
C GLN A 437 -15.94 25.33 -6.96
N ILE A 438 -16.22 26.40 -7.73
CA ILE A 438 -15.33 27.56 -7.81
C ILE A 438 -15.19 28.24 -6.43
N GLN A 439 -16.27 28.35 -5.65
CA GLN A 439 -16.22 28.88 -4.28
C GLN A 439 -15.35 28.02 -3.35
N ASN A 440 -15.48 26.70 -3.43
CA ASN A 440 -14.59 25.78 -2.73
C ASN A 440 -13.12 26.00 -3.14
N CYS A 441 -12.81 26.04 -4.43
CA CYS A 441 -11.44 26.24 -4.90
C CYS A 441 -10.86 27.60 -4.49
N ASN A 442 -11.68 28.65 -4.47
CA ASN A 442 -11.26 29.95 -3.92
C ASN A 442 -10.91 29.86 -2.44
N TYR A 443 -11.71 29.14 -1.65
CA TYR A 443 -11.41 28.89 -0.25
C TYR A 443 -10.15 28.04 -0.06
N ALA A 444 -9.92 27.03 -0.92
CA ALA A 444 -8.69 26.25 -0.89
C ALA A 444 -7.43 27.11 -1.15
N VAL A 445 -7.50 28.09 -2.04
CA VAL A 445 -6.42 29.06 -2.28
C VAL A 445 -6.25 30.02 -1.09
N GLU A 446 -7.35 30.46 -0.45
CA GLU A 446 -7.32 31.27 0.78
C GLU A 446 -6.56 30.54 1.91
N LEU A 447 -6.87 29.26 2.12
CA LEU A 447 -6.19 28.41 3.11
C LEU A 447 -4.70 28.25 2.80
N GLY A 448 -4.33 28.05 1.53
CA GLY A 448 -2.92 27.94 1.13
C GLY A 448 -2.13 29.21 1.43
N LYS A 449 -2.74 30.39 1.24
CA LYS A 449 -2.13 31.68 1.63
C LYS A 449 -1.94 31.79 3.15
N GLN A 450 -2.86 31.26 3.96
CA GLN A 450 -2.71 31.21 5.42
C GLN A 450 -1.54 30.32 5.86
N LEU A 451 -1.25 29.24 5.12
CA LEU A 451 -0.03 28.42 5.30
C LEU A 451 1.22 29.01 4.63
N ARG A 452 1.13 30.24 4.11
CA ARG A 452 2.24 30.95 3.44
C ARG A 452 2.75 30.24 2.18
N PHE A 453 1.88 29.53 1.47
CA PHE A 453 2.22 28.96 0.18
C PHE A 453 2.50 30.05 -0.84
N SER A 454 3.45 29.80 -1.74
CA SER A 454 3.70 30.67 -2.88
C SER A 454 2.65 30.42 -3.97
N LEU A 455 1.51 31.10 -3.86
CA LEU A 455 0.37 30.99 -4.79
C LEU A 455 0.19 32.25 -5.65
N VAL A 456 1.30 32.91 -6.02
CA VAL A 456 1.26 34.12 -6.85
C VAL A 456 0.67 33.75 -8.22
N GLY A 457 -0.44 34.40 -8.59
CA GLY A 457 -1.12 34.18 -9.86
C GLY A 457 -2.07 32.97 -9.89
N ILE A 458 -2.21 32.19 -8.80
CA ILE A 458 -3.16 31.07 -8.72
C ILE A 458 -4.50 31.54 -8.15
N GLN A 459 -5.59 31.30 -8.87
CA GLN A 459 -6.97 31.58 -8.47
C GLN A 459 -7.77 30.27 -8.33
N GLY A 460 -8.89 30.30 -7.62
CA GLY A 460 -9.75 29.12 -7.49
C GLY A 460 -10.33 28.65 -8.83
N LYS A 461 -10.53 29.56 -9.79
CA LYS A 461 -10.98 29.21 -11.14
C LYS A 461 -9.96 28.34 -11.88
N ASP A 462 -8.66 28.57 -11.69
CA ASP A 462 -7.61 27.77 -12.34
C ASP A 462 -7.64 26.30 -11.88
N ILE A 463 -7.91 26.07 -10.59
CA ILE A 463 -8.05 24.73 -10.03
C ILE A 463 -9.34 24.08 -10.52
N TYR A 464 -10.45 24.82 -10.52
CA TYR A 464 -11.73 24.33 -11.08
C TYR A 464 -11.62 23.97 -12.56
N ASP A 465 -10.88 24.73 -13.34
CA ASP A 465 -10.66 24.47 -14.78
C ASP A 465 -9.70 23.31 -15.04
N GLY A 466 -9.06 22.76 -13.99
CA GLY A 466 -8.06 21.71 -14.15
C GLY A 466 -6.78 22.20 -14.84
N ASN A 467 -6.39 23.46 -14.64
CA ASN A 467 -5.15 23.99 -15.21
C ASN A 467 -3.96 23.17 -14.68
N GLN A 468 -3.25 22.48 -15.57
CA GLN A 468 -2.26 21.48 -15.17
C GLN A 468 -1.13 22.08 -14.34
N THR A 469 -0.46 23.11 -14.86
CA THR A 469 0.66 23.79 -14.21
C THR A 469 0.30 24.35 -12.84
N LEU A 470 -0.85 25.04 -12.75
CA LEU A 470 -1.25 25.70 -11.51
C LEU A 470 -1.77 24.70 -10.46
N THR A 471 -2.42 23.62 -10.90
CA THR A 471 -2.83 22.51 -10.03
C THR A 471 -1.60 21.79 -9.47
N LEU A 472 -0.64 21.41 -10.31
CA LEU A 472 0.63 20.80 -9.86
C LEU A 472 1.41 21.71 -8.91
N ALA A 473 1.42 23.03 -9.16
CA ALA A 473 2.06 23.98 -8.27
C ALA A 473 1.43 24.00 -6.87
N LEU A 474 0.09 23.97 -6.78
CA LEU A 474 -0.61 23.88 -5.50
C LEU A 474 -0.35 22.55 -4.79
N VAL A 475 -0.44 21.44 -5.52
CA VAL A 475 -0.23 20.09 -4.97
C VAL A 475 1.20 19.91 -4.44
N TRP A 476 2.19 20.45 -5.15
CA TRP A 476 3.58 20.53 -4.66
C TRP A 476 3.67 21.26 -3.31
N GLN A 477 3.01 22.42 -3.17
CA GLN A 477 3.04 23.18 -1.92
C GLN A 477 2.40 22.39 -0.77
N LEU A 478 1.32 21.66 -1.03
CA LEU A 478 0.68 20.75 -0.05
C LEU A 478 1.64 19.64 0.37
N MET A 479 2.26 18.93 -0.60
CA MET A 479 3.21 17.84 -0.31
C MET A 479 4.43 18.34 0.47
N ARG A 480 4.97 19.51 0.10
CA ARG A 480 6.06 20.17 0.82
C ARG A 480 5.65 20.51 2.25
N ALA A 481 4.47 21.11 2.43
CA ALA A 481 3.97 21.48 3.75
C ALA A 481 3.74 20.27 4.65
N TYR A 482 3.20 19.17 4.11
CA TYR A 482 3.09 17.90 4.81
C TYR A 482 4.46 17.36 5.26
N THR A 483 5.44 17.35 4.35
CA THR A 483 6.78 16.84 4.64
C THR A 483 7.44 17.66 5.76
N LEU A 484 7.30 18.98 5.71
CA LEU A 484 7.86 19.88 6.72
C LEU A 484 7.09 19.85 8.04
N SER A 485 5.77 19.62 8.03
CA SER A 485 5.00 19.49 9.27
C SER A 485 5.36 18.21 10.02
N VAL A 486 5.57 17.11 9.30
CA VAL A 486 6.13 15.86 9.88
C VAL A 486 7.49 16.14 10.51
N LEU A 487 8.38 16.87 9.82
CA LEU A 487 9.68 17.25 10.39
C LEU A 487 9.58 18.12 11.64
N ALA A 488 8.74 19.15 11.63
CA ALA A 488 8.58 20.06 12.77
C ALA A 488 8.10 19.33 14.04
N GLN A 489 7.22 18.35 13.88
CA GLN A 489 6.79 17.47 14.97
C GLN A 489 7.95 16.64 15.55
N CYS A 490 8.94 16.29 14.73
CA CYS A 490 10.10 15.50 15.14
C CYS A 490 11.17 16.32 15.86
N THR A 491 11.39 17.58 15.45
CA THR A 491 12.52 18.39 15.95
C THR A 491 12.24 19.16 17.24
N GLN A 492 11.07 18.96 17.88
CA GLN A 492 10.60 19.69 19.08
C GLN A 492 10.75 21.23 18.98
N SER A 493 10.89 21.77 17.77
CA SER A 493 11.25 23.18 17.51
C SER A 493 10.02 24.11 17.49
N GLY A 494 8.86 23.63 17.94
CA GLY A 494 7.57 24.33 17.85
C GLY A 494 7.01 24.39 16.42
N ASP A 495 6.14 25.38 16.16
CA ASP A 495 5.44 25.58 14.87
C ASP A 495 6.33 26.06 13.71
N SER A 496 7.65 26.21 13.90
CA SER A 496 8.53 26.76 12.86
C SER A 496 9.01 25.66 11.92
N LEU A 497 8.58 25.71 10.67
CA LEU A 497 8.99 24.77 9.62
C LEU A 497 10.50 24.92 9.34
N PRO A 498 11.29 23.83 9.31
CA PRO A 498 12.70 23.91 8.96
C PRO A 498 12.90 24.55 7.58
N ALA A 499 13.85 25.47 7.48
CA ALA A 499 14.22 26.02 6.19
C ALA A 499 15.07 25.00 5.40
N ASP A 500 15.06 25.10 4.08
CA ASP A 500 15.85 24.26 3.19
C ASP A 500 17.35 24.20 3.59
N LYS A 501 17.88 25.33 4.10
CA LYS A 501 19.27 25.43 4.60
C LYS A 501 19.53 24.59 5.85
N ASP A 502 18.54 24.46 6.72
CA ASP A 502 18.66 23.70 7.97
C ASP A 502 18.76 22.20 7.66
N ILE A 503 18.00 21.72 6.68
CA ILE A 503 18.07 20.33 6.20
C ILE A 503 19.45 20.05 5.59
N VAL A 504 19.96 20.94 4.73
CA VAL A 504 21.31 20.78 4.14
C VAL A 504 22.40 20.78 5.21
N ALA A 505 22.30 21.65 6.21
CA ALA A 505 23.23 21.69 7.34
C ALA A 505 23.19 20.38 8.13
N TRP A 506 22.00 19.88 8.46
CA TRP A 506 21.81 18.60 9.15
C TRP A 506 22.41 17.42 8.36
N VAL A 507 22.17 17.35 7.04
CA VAL A 507 22.75 16.28 6.19
C VAL A 507 24.27 16.25 6.32
N ASN A 508 24.92 17.40 6.16
CA ASN A 508 26.38 17.49 6.21
C ASN A 508 26.93 17.23 7.62
N GLU A 509 26.24 17.69 8.66
CA GLU A 509 26.62 17.43 10.05
C GLU A 509 26.54 15.93 10.37
N LYS A 510 25.45 15.26 9.98
CA LYS A 510 25.24 13.81 10.21
C LYS A 510 26.30 12.98 9.50
N LEU A 511 26.59 13.30 8.24
CA LEU A 511 27.64 12.64 7.45
C LEU A 511 29.02 12.81 8.09
N THR A 512 29.36 14.04 8.48
CA THR A 512 30.66 14.35 9.12
C THR A 512 30.81 13.62 10.45
N LYS A 513 29.78 13.64 11.31
CA LYS A 513 29.78 12.93 12.60
C LYS A 513 29.94 11.41 12.44
N SER A 514 29.51 10.86 11.31
CA SER A 514 29.60 9.44 10.98
C SER A 514 30.87 9.08 10.20
N GLY A 515 31.81 10.03 10.05
CA GLY A 515 33.09 9.83 9.36
C GLY A 515 32.97 9.70 7.83
N LYS A 516 31.84 10.10 7.24
CA LYS A 516 31.62 10.06 5.79
C LYS A 516 32.26 11.28 5.12
N THR A 517 32.78 11.10 3.91
CA THR A 517 33.44 12.17 3.14
C THR A 517 32.51 12.88 2.15
N THR A 518 31.32 12.32 1.89
CA THR A 518 30.31 12.94 1.02
C THR A 518 29.68 14.15 1.70
N SER A 519 29.30 15.16 0.91
CA SER A 519 28.58 16.35 1.37
C SER A 519 27.77 16.95 0.21
N ILE A 520 26.82 17.83 0.53
CA ILE A 520 26.02 18.59 -0.45
C ILE A 520 26.05 20.08 -0.15
N ARG A 521 26.04 20.91 -1.20
CA ARG A 521 25.94 22.38 -1.08
C ARG A 521 24.51 22.90 -1.13
N SER A 522 23.64 22.18 -1.83
CA SER A 522 22.21 22.47 -1.99
C SER A 522 21.48 21.24 -2.54
N PHE A 523 20.16 21.30 -2.67
CA PHE A 523 19.38 20.25 -3.34
C PHE A 523 19.56 20.21 -4.87
N GLN A 524 20.39 21.10 -5.43
CA GLN A 524 20.81 21.10 -6.84
C GLN A 524 22.24 20.58 -7.02
N ASP A 525 22.88 20.09 -5.95
CA ASP A 525 24.28 19.64 -6.01
C ASP A 525 24.41 18.42 -6.94
N PRO A 526 25.23 18.49 -8.01
CA PRO A 526 25.32 17.42 -9.02
C PRO A 526 25.87 16.10 -8.43
N THR A 527 26.56 16.14 -7.29
CA THR A 527 27.06 14.93 -6.61
C THR A 527 25.93 13.99 -6.16
N ILE A 528 24.73 14.55 -5.94
CA ILE A 528 23.51 13.79 -5.59
C ILE A 528 23.17 12.77 -6.67
N SER A 529 23.45 13.08 -7.95
CA SER A 529 23.15 12.18 -9.08
C SER A 529 23.81 10.80 -8.97
N THR A 530 24.87 10.67 -8.18
CA THR A 530 25.56 9.39 -7.96
C THR A 530 24.81 8.43 -7.03
N GLY A 531 23.82 8.93 -6.28
CA GLY A 531 23.12 8.21 -5.21
C GLY A 531 23.96 7.96 -3.95
N LYS A 532 25.29 8.16 -4.00
CA LYS A 532 26.22 7.81 -2.92
C LYS A 532 25.98 8.60 -1.65
N VAL A 533 25.75 9.91 -1.75
CA VAL A 533 25.48 10.74 -0.57
C VAL A 533 24.18 10.34 0.14
N VAL A 534 23.19 9.85 -0.60
CA VAL A 534 21.93 9.34 -0.02
C VAL A 534 22.19 8.01 0.69
N LEU A 535 22.96 7.11 0.08
CA LEU A 535 23.37 5.83 0.68
C LEU A 535 24.20 6.04 1.96
N ASP A 536 25.21 6.91 1.91
CA ASP A 536 26.05 7.25 3.06
C ASP A 536 25.23 7.87 4.19
N LEU A 537 24.23 8.69 3.87
CA LEU A 537 23.33 9.26 4.87
C LEU A 537 22.43 8.19 5.49
N ILE A 538 21.88 7.26 4.70
CA ILE A 538 21.08 6.14 5.22
C ILE A 538 21.91 5.29 6.19
N ASP A 539 23.14 4.95 5.80
CA ASP A 539 24.08 4.19 6.65
C ASP A 539 24.45 4.98 7.92
N SER A 540 24.53 6.31 7.83
CA SER A 540 24.76 7.19 8.99
C SER A 540 23.57 7.24 9.95
N ILE A 541 22.33 7.08 9.44
CA ILE A 541 21.11 7.01 10.26
C ILE A 541 20.97 5.64 10.91
N LYS A 542 21.20 4.58 10.14
CA LYS A 542 21.06 3.20 10.58
C LYS A 542 22.23 2.37 10.02
N PRO A 543 23.31 2.19 10.81
CA PRO A 543 24.49 1.44 10.38
C PRO A 543 24.15 0.01 9.97
N ASN A 544 24.95 -0.54 9.05
CA ASN A 544 24.85 -1.92 8.54
C ASN A 544 23.60 -2.22 7.68
N VAL A 545 22.80 -1.20 7.32
CA VAL A 545 21.68 -1.38 6.37
C VAL A 545 22.17 -1.43 4.93
N ILE A 546 23.26 -0.72 4.63
CA ILE A 546 23.82 -0.62 3.29
C ILE A 546 24.93 -1.66 3.11
N ASP A 547 24.68 -2.63 2.22
CA ASP A 547 25.77 -3.42 1.65
C ASP A 547 26.50 -2.59 0.57
N PHE A 548 27.66 -2.03 0.93
CA PHE A 548 28.50 -1.25 0.02
C PHE A 548 29.10 -2.08 -1.13
N GLY A 549 29.12 -3.42 -1.04
CA GLY A 549 29.50 -4.29 -2.16
C GLY A 549 28.52 -4.24 -3.33
N LEU A 550 27.27 -3.83 -3.08
CA LEU A 550 26.23 -3.67 -4.09
C LEU A 550 26.23 -2.28 -4.74
N VAL A 551 26.93 -1.32 -4.14
CA VAL A 551 27.01 0.09 -4.57
C VAL A 551 27.99 0.22 -5.75
N LYS A 552 27.55 0.89 -6.82
CA LYS A 552 28.31 1.09 -8.05
C LYS A 552 29.08 2.41 -8.07
N GLY A 553 29.98 2.56 -9.04
CA GLY A 553 30.86 3.71 -9.19
C GLY A 553 30.12 5.05 -9.33
N GLY A 554 28.97 5.05 -10.00
CA GLY A 554 28.16 6.24 -10.26
C GLY A 554 28.70 7.09 -11.41
N GLN A 555 29.49 6.48 -12.30
CA GLN A 555 30.08 7.15 -13.46
C GLN A 555 29.12 7.15 -14.65
N THR A 556 28.41 6.04 -14.88
CA THR A 556 27.41 5.93 -15.96
C THR A 556 25.99 6.15 -15.44
N ASN A 557 25.05 6.45 -16.33
CA ASN A 557 23.64 6.63 -15.95
C ASN A 557 23.03 5.34 -15.38
N GLU A 558 23.44 4.17 -15.86
CA GLU A 558 22.99 2.87 -15.36
C GLU A 558 23.48 2.63 -13.93
N GLU A 559 24.74 2.97 -13.63
CA GLU A 559 25.28 2.87 -12.27
C GLU A 559 24.58 3.83 -11.31
N LYS A 560 24.36 5.07 -11.75
CA LYS A 560 23.60 6.09 -10.99
C LYS A 560 22.18 5.61 -10.69
N MET A 561 21.50 5.08 -11.71
CA MET A 561 20.15 4.53 -11.60
C MET A 561 20.10 3.33 -10.63
N SER A 562 21.06 2.40 -10.75
CA SER A 562 21.20 1.28 -9.81
C SER A 562 21.39 1.75 -8.38
N ASN A 563 22.25 2.75 -8.15
CA ASN A 563 22.48 3.31 -6.82
C ASN A 563 21.23 4.01 -6.27
N ALA A 564 20.53 4.78 -7.10
CA ALA A 564 19.32 5.50 -6.70
C ALA A 564 18.16 4.54 -6.33
N LYS A 565 17.95 3.48 -7.12
CA LYS A 565 16.98 2.40 -6.82
C LYS A 565 17.28 1.75 -5.47
N TYR A 566 18.55 1.41 -5.25
CA TYR A 566 18.99 0.82 -3.99
C TYR A 566 18.83 1.80 -2.82
N ALA A 567 19.19 3.07 -3.00
CA ALA A 567 19.07 4.11 -1.98
C ALA A 567 17.62 4.35 -1.53
N ILE A 568 16.68 4.49 -2.47
CA ILE A 568 15.26 4.67 -2.15
C ILE A 568 14.73 3.45 -1.39
N THR A 569 15.08 2.25 -1.86
CA THR A 569 14.63 1.01 -1.21
C THR A 569 15.20 0.89 0.20
N CYS A 570 16.49 1.17 0.41
CA CYS A 570 17.09 1.17 1.74
C CYS A 570 16.51 2.26 2.65
N GLY A 571 16.23 3.46 2.12
CA GLY A 571 15.54 4.52 2.86
C GLY A 571 14.16 4.08 3.34
N ARG A 572 13.39 3.41 2.48
CA ARG A 572 12.09 2.80 2.85
C ARG A 572 12.25 1.66 3.85
N LYS A 573 13.28 0.82 3.72
CA LYS A 573 13.58 -0.28 4.65
C LYS A 573 13.86 0.22 6.07
N ILE A 574 14.53 1.37 6.21
CA ILE A 574 14.69 1.96 7.54
C ILE A 574 13.41 2.59 8.06
N GLY A 575 12.43 2.92 7.21
CA GLY A 575 11.13 3.49 7.58
C GLY A 575 10.92 4.93 7.12
N ALA A 576 11.74 5.44 6.18
CA ALA A 576 11.53 6.76 5.61
C ALA A 576 10.42 6.72 4.53
N LYS A 577 9.46 7.66 4.62
CA LYS A 577 8.30 7.79 3.72
C LYS A 577 8.67 8.46 2.39
N ILE A 578 9.55 7.82 1.62
CA ILE A 578 10.10 8.39 0.38
C ILE A 578 9.18 8.09 -0.81
N TYR A 579 8.61 9.14 -1.40
CA TYR A 579 7.81 9.08 -2.64
C TYR A 579 8.62 9.36 -3.91
N ALA A 580 9.81 9.96 -3.79
CA ALA A 580 10.67 10.24 -4.93
C ALA A 580 11.03 8.97 -5.70
N LEU A 581 11.18 9.12 -7.02
CA LEU A 581 11.61 8.06 -7.91
C LEU A 581 13.13 8.06 -8.07
N PRO A 582 13.75 6.94 -8.46
CA PRO A 582 15.20 6.86 -8.69
C PRO A 582 15.70 7.93 -9.67
N GLU A 583 14.92 8.21 -10.71
CA GLU A 583 15.20 9.21 -11.72
C GLU A 583 15.29 10.63 -11.13
N ASP A 584 14.51 10.93 -10.08
CA ASP A 584 14.55 12.24 -9.42
C ASP A 584 15.90 12.51 -8.75
N ILE A 585 16.56 11.46 -8.24
CA ILE A 585 17.90 11.54 -7.68
C ILE A 585 18.93 11.70 -8.80
N VAL A 586 18.85 10.87 -9.84
CA VAL A 586 19.80 10.88 -10.97
C VAL A 586 19.76 12.21 -11.73
N GLU A 587 18.57 12.76 -11.97
CA GLU A 587 18.34 14.05 -12.63
C GLU A 587 18.44 15.25 -11.68
N VAL A 588 18.65 15.01 -10.38
CA VAL A 588 18.77 16.03 -9.33
C VAL A 588 17.58 17.01 -9.34
N LYS A 589 16.35 16.46 -9.30
CA LYS A 589 15.12 17.27 -9.24
C LYS A 589 15.00 17.91 -7.87
N PRO A 590 15.19 19.23 -7.71
CA PRO A 590 15.43 19.82 -6.38
C PRO A 590 14.26 19.65 -5.42
N LYS A 591 13.03 19.72 -5.94
CA LYS A 591 11.80 19.47 -5.19
C LYS A 591 11.78 18.08 -4.55
N MET A 592 12.06 17.05 -5.36
CA MET A 592 12.01 15.66 -4.92
C MET A 592 13.24 15.26 -4.10
N VAL A 593 14.41 15.83 -4.41
CA VAL A 593 15.62 15.67 -3.61
C VAL A 593 15.42 16.23 -2.19
N LEU A 594 14.78 17.40 -2.06
CA LEU A 594 14.40 17.96 -0.75
C LEU A 594 13.57 16.98 0.05
N THR A 595 12.53 16.37 -0.55
CA THR A 595 11.65 15.45 0.18
C THR A 595 12.40 14.18 0.61
N VAL A 596 13.33 13.66 -0.20
CA VAL A 596 14.20 12.53 0.20
C VAL A 596 14.97 12.84 1.48
N PHE A 597 15.71 13.96 1.51
CA PHE A 597 16.52 14.33 2.68
C PHE A 597 15.65 14.67 3.89
N ALA A 598 14.52 15.34 3.68
CA ALA A 598 13.55 15.65 4.73
C ALA A 598 12.95 14.38 5.35
N CYS A 599 12.55 13.40 4.56
CA CYS A 599 12.02 12.13 5.05
C CYS A 599 13.08 11.31 5.81
N LEU A 600 14.34 11.34 5.36
CA LEU A 600 15.46 10.71 6.07
C LEU A 600 15.76 11.42 7.40
N MET A 601 15.70 12.75 7.42
CA MET A 601 15.85 13.55 8.63
C MET A 601 14.75 13.25 9.65
N ALA A 602 13.48 13.24 9.22
CA ALA A 602 12.35 12.87 10.08
C ALA A 602 12.54 11.47 10.68
N ARG A 603 13.05 10.54 9.87
CA ARG A 603 13.32 9.17 10.31
C ARG A 603 14.46 9.07 11.33
N ASP A 604 15.48 9.91 11.24
CA ASP A 604 16.58 9.96 12.22
C ASP A 604 16.08 10.42 13.60
N TYR A 605 15.19 11.42 13.63
CA TYR A 605 14.62 11.94 14.88
C TYR A 605 13.57 11.04 15.51
N LEU A 606 12.89 10.19 14.73
CA LEU A 606 11.92 9.20 15.22
C LEU A 606 12.36 7.77 14.86
N PRO A 607 13.23 7.14 15.68
CA PRO A 607 13.69 5.77 15.52
C PRO A 607 12.55 4.75 15.40
N ASP A 608 11.53 4.99 16.23
CA ASP A 608 10.31 4.20 16.35
C ASP A 608 9.12 5.11 16.05
N MET A 609 8.72 5.23 14.79
CA MET A 609 7.43 5.84 14.47
C MET A 609 6.30 4.96 15.04
N LYS A 610 6.00 5.09 16.33
CA LYS A 610 4.60 5.10 16.74
C LYS A 610 4.04 6.36 16.12
N GLU A 611 3.07 6.21 15.22
CA GLU A 611 2.38 7.34 14.61
C GLU A 611 2.13 8.40 15.68
N ALA A 612 2.64 9.62 15.45
CA ALA A 612 2.03 10.77 16.10
C ALA A 612 0.54 10.63 15.82
N SER A 613 -0.26 10.52 16.88
CA SER A 613 -1.69 10.21 16.84
C SER A 613 -2.34 10.88 15.62
N ALA A 614 -2.72 10.07 14.62
CA ALA A 614 -3.57 10.57 13.56
C ALA A 614 -4.83 11.16 14.20
N PRO A 615 -5.35 12.29 13.67
CA PRO A 615 -6.55 12.90 14.20
C PRO A 615 -7.71 11.90 14.18
N ILE A 616 -8.51 11.97 15.24
CA ILE A 616 -9.69 11.15 15.53
C ILE A 616 -10.52 10.92 14.27
N ALA A 617 -10.92 9.66 14.06
CA ALA A 617 -11.74 9.21 12.93
C ALA A 617 -12.91 10.17 12.61
N PRO A 618 -13.26 10.37 11.33
CA PRO A 618 -14.46 11.11 10.99
C PRO A 618 -15.66 10.39 11.60
N MET A 619 -16.46 11.10 12.40
CA MET A 619 -17.76 10.60 12.82
C MET A 619 -18.60 10.37 11.56
N ILE A 620 -18.76 9.09 11.21
CA ILE A 620 -19.81 8.63 10.30
C ILE A 620 -21.12 8.82 11.08
N ASN A 621 -21.72 10.00 10.94
CA ASN A 621 -23.12 10.17 11.30
C ASN A 621 -23.93 9.43 10.23
N GLY A 622 -24.47 8.27 10.62
CA GLY A 622 -25.48 7.60 9.83
C GLY A 622 -26.69 8.50 9.63
N HIS A 623 -27.12 8.60 8.38
CA HIS A 623 -28.52 8.44 7.96
C HIS A 623 -28.55 8.09 6.48
#